data_AF-C7C1K4-F1
#
_entry.id   AF-C7C1K4-F1
#
_cell.length_a   1.000
_cell.length_b   1.000
_cell.length_c   1.000
_cell.angle_alpha   90.00
_cell.angle_beta   90.00
_cell.angle_gamma   90.00
#
_symmetry.space_group_name_H-M   'P 1'
#
loop_
_entity.id
_entity.type
_entity.pdbx_description
1 polymer ?
#
loop_
_entity_poly.entity_id
_entity_poly.type
_entity_poly.pdbx_seq_one_letter_code
_entity_poly.pdbx_strand_id
1 'polypeptide(L)'
;VHVRTARSATGRRRQQSRNRSTQAQDVSRASSASDYNSSELKTACRKHELYVSFQDLGWQDWIIAPKGYAPNYCDGECSFPLNAHM
;
A
#
# COMPACT_ATOMS: atom_id res chain seq x y z
N VAL A 1 5.12 -7.15 29.91
CA VAL A 1 5.68 -6.01 29.12
C VAL A 1 6.70 -6.58 28.15
N HIS A 2 6.36 -6.70 26.87
CA HIS A 2 7.30 -7.23 25.86
C HIS A 2 8.19 -6.09 25.34
N VAL A 3 9.48 -6.18 25.66
CA VAL A 3 10.53 -5.25 25.22
C VAL A 3 11.00 -5.69 23.83
N ARG A 4 10.88 -4.82 22.83
CA ARG A 4 11.40 -5.06 21.48
C ARG A 4 12.89 -4.72 21.45
N THR A 5 13.75 -5.70 21.22
CA THR A 5 15.20 -5.52 21.07
C THR A 5 15.52 -4.98 19.67
N ALA A 6 16.13 -3.79 19.59
CA ALA A 6 16.68 -3.25 18.34
C ALA A 6 17.99 -3.99 17.99
N ARG A 7 18.13 -4.46 16.74
CA ARG A 7 19.39 -5.04 16.25
C ARG A 7 20.32 -3.93 15.78
N SER A 8 21.50 -3.88 16.40
CA SER A 8 22.59 -2.93 16.14
C SER A 8 23.06 -2.92 14.68
N ALA A 9 23.26 -1.74 14.11
CA ALA A 9 23.93 -1.55 12.82
C ALA A 9 25.44 -1.39 13.04
N THR A 10 26.24 -2.28 12.44
CA THR A 10 27.69 -2.17 12.40
C THR A 10 28.12 -1.13 11.37
N GLY A 11 28.71 -0.03 11.83
CA GLY A 11 29.36 0.94 10.97
C GLY A 11 30.60 0.36 10.30
N ARG A 12 30.74 0.55 8.98
CA ARG A 12 32.02 0.45 8.26
C ARG A 12 32.19 1.60 7.26
N ARG A 13 33.46 1.92 7.07
CA ARG A 13 34.07 3.21 6.73
C ARG A 13 34.35 3.32 5.22
N ARG A 14 33.90 4.42 4.62
CA ARG A 14 34.51 5.27 3.56
C ARG A 14 35.60 4.68 2.64
N GLN A 15 35.34 4.67 1.32
CA GLN A 15 36.31 4.87 0.20
C GLN A 15 35.50 5.12 -1.09
N GLN A 16 35.33 6.38 -1.53
CA GLN A 16 36.07 7.01 -2.65
C GLN A 16 36.28 6.11 -3.88
N SER A 17 35.57 6.37 -4.98
CA SER A 17 36.16 6.80 -6.25
C SER A 17 35.06 7.04 -7.31
N ARG A 18 35.02 8.25 -7.87
CA ARG A 18 34.24 8.57 -9.07
C ARG A 18 34.92 7.88 -10.24
N ASN A 19 34.21 7.01 -10.97
CA ASN A 19 34.62 6.73 -12.34
C ASN A 19 33.44 6.74 -13.31
N ARG A 20 33.78 7.36 -14.44
CA ARG A 20 32.98 7.90 -15.52
C ARG A 20 32.55 6.80 -16.49
N SER A 21 31.31 6.90 -16.94
CA SER A 21 30.74 6.48 -18.23
C SER A 21 31.30 5.21 -18.90
N THR A 22 30.46 4.19 -19.07
CA THR A 22 29.88 3.76 -20.37
C THR A 22 29.32 2.35 -20.22
N GLN A 23 28.03 2.18 -20.52
CA GLN A 23 27.50 1.23 -21.50
C GLN A 23 26.02 0.97 -21.20
N ALA A 24 25.20 1.36 -22.18
CA ALA A 24 23.83 0.91 -22.28
C ALA A 24 23.82 -0.62 -22.33
N GLN A 25 23.15 -1.23 -21.36
CA GLN A 25 22.70 -2.61 -21.42
C GLN A 25 21.20 -2.53 -21.20
N ASP A 26 20.53 -2.27 -22.31
CA ASP A 26 19.14 -2.61 -22.55
C ASP A 26 19.02 -4.13 -22.43
N VAL A 27 18.57 -4.58 -21.25
CA VAL A 27 18.07 -5.93 -21.05
C VAL A 27 16.80 -5.76 -20.26
N SER A 28 15.71 -5.49 -20.99
CA SER A 28 14.41 -6.08 -20.75
C SER A 28 14.22 -6.59 -19.32
N ARG A 29 14.06 -5.67 -18.36
CA ARG A 29 13.18 -5.96 -17.21
C ARG A 29 11.76 -5.88 -17.75
N ALA A 30 11.47 -6.82 -18.66
CA ALA A 30 10.14 -7.30 -18.92
C ALA A 30 9.62 -7.70 -17.54
N SER A 31 8.84 -6.80 -16.96
CA SER A 31 7.58 -7.12 -16.32
C SER A 31 7.50 -8.59 -15.99
N SER A 32 8.09 -8.98 -14.86
CA SER A 32 7.58 -10.09 -14.06
C SER A 32 6.25 -9.64 -13.44
N ALA A 33 5.34 -9.12 -14.28
CA ALA A 33 3.92 -9.25 -14.10
C ALA A 33 3.65 -10.73 -14.38
N SER A 34 4.15 -11.56 -13.47
CA SER A 34 3.65 -12.91 -13.32
C SER A 34 2.15 -12.78 -13.28
N ASP A 35 1.49 -13.51 -14.16
CA ASP A 35 0.05 -13.75 -14.20
C ASP A 35 -0.41 -14.32 -12.86
N TYR A 36 -0.38 -13.50 -11.81
CA TYR A 36 -1.08 -13.72 -10.56
C TYR A 36 -2.54 -13.69 -10.96
N ASN A 37 -3.11 -14.90 -10.98
CA ASN A 37 -4.50 -15.20 -11.20
C ASN A 37 -5.38 -13.95 -11.02
N SER A 38 -5.98 -13.45 -12.09
CA SER A 38 -6.90 -12.31 -12.04
C SER A 38 -8.00 -12.51 -10.99
N SER A 39 -8.31 -13.75 -10.60
CA SER A 39 -9.17 -14.10 -9.46
C SER A 39 -8.60 -13.75 -8.08
N GLU A 40 -7.30 -13.91 -7.85
CA GLU A 40 -6.63 -13.61 -6.58
C GLU A 40 -6.48 -12.09 -6.38
N LEU A 41 -6.27 -11.33 -7.47
CA LEU A 41 -6.35 -9.87 -7.45
C LEU A 41 -7.78 -9.35 -7.20
N LYS A 42 -8.81 -10.14 -7.52
CA LYS A 42 -10.22 -9.79 -7.21
C LYS A 42 -10.55 -9.97 -5.73
N THR A 43 -9.88 -10.86 -5.01
CA THR A 43 -10.07 -11.09 -3.57
C THR A 43 -9.07 -10.34 -2.70
N ALA A 44 -8.02 -9.74 -3.28
CA ALA A 44 -7.01 -9.01 -2.54
C ALA A 44 -7.57 -7.78 -1.79
N CYS A 45 -7.00 -7.49 -0.62
CA CYS A 45 -7.35 -6.34 0.20
C CYS A 45 -7.15 -5.03 -0.56
N ARG A 46 -8.21 -4.22 -0.64
CA ARG A 46 -8.23 -2.93 -1.34
C ARG A 46 -9.21 -1.95 -0.70
N LYS A 47 -9.08 -0.68 -1.05
CA LYS A 47 -10.06 0.35 -0.72
C LYS A 47 -11.33 0.14 -1.56
N HIS A 48 -12.47 0.18 -0.88
CA HIS A 48 -13.81 0.12 -1.45
C HIS A 48 -14.53 1.42 -1.16
N GLU A 49 -15.28 1.92 -2.15
CA GLU A 49 -16.04 3.14 -2.00
C GLU A 49 -17.26 2.90 -1.11
N LEU A 50 -17.49 3.84 -0.20
CA LEU A 50 -18.64 3.84 0.68
C LEU A 50 -19.05 5.28 0.92
N TYR A 51 -20.33 5.56 0.68
CA TYR A 51 -20.97 6.81 1.05
C TYR A 51 -21.94 6.57 2.20
N VAL A 52 -21.86 7.42 3.22
CA VAL A 52 -22.73 7.39 4.38
C VAL A 52 -23.64 8.61 4.33
N SER A 53 -24.94 8.35 4.21
CA SER A 53 -26.01 9.34 4.34
C SER A 53 -26.38 9.46 5.82
N PHE A 54 -26.35 10.66 6.38
CA PHE A 54 -26.86 10.89 7.73
C PHE A 54 -28.39 10.86 7.78
N GLN A 55 -29.07 10.94 6.62
CA GLN A 55 -30.51 10.73 6.55
C GLN A 55 -30.90 9.30 6.87
N ASP A 56 -30.19 8.36 6.26
CA ASP A 56 -30.52 6.94 6.30
C ASP A 56 -30.28 6.36 7.71
N LEU A 57 -29.39 7.00 8.47
CA LEU A 57 -29.11 6.68 9.87
C LEU A 57 -30.06 7.38 10.86
N GLY A 58 -30.94 8.27 10.40
CA GLY A 58 -31.79 9.08 11.27
C GLY A 58 -31.01 10.13 12.07
N TRP A 59 -29.91 10.63 11.50
CA TRP A 59 -28.89 11.43 12.16
C TRP A 59 -28.96 12.93 11.83
N GLN A 60 -30.06 13.36 11.24
CA GLN A 60 -30.26 14.73 10.76
C GLN A 60 -30.44 15.77 11.88
N ASP A 61 -30.87 15.32 13.06
CA ASP A 61 -31.15 16.22 14.20
C ASP A 61 -29.89 16.58 15.00
N TRP A 62 -28.81 15.80 14.88
CA TRP A 62 -27.54 16.07 15.57
C TRP A 62 -26.44 16.51 14.60
N ILE A 63 -26.42 16.01 13.36
CA ILE A 63 -25.49 16.47 12.32
C ILE A 63 -26.22 17.41 11.36
N ILE A 64 -25.91 18.70 11.47
CA ILE A 64 -26.54 19.77 10.68
C ILE A 64 -26.00 19.81 9.23
N ALA A 65 -24.71 19.54 9.05
CA ALA A 65 -24.04 19.44 7.76
C ALA A 65 -22.71 18.66 7.91
N PRO A 66 -22.21 18.00 6.84
CA PRO A 66 -22.81 17.81 5.51
C PRO A 66 -23.99 16.83 5.54
N LYS A 67 -24.67 16.58 4.40
CA LYS A 67 -25.74 15.57 4.29
C LYS A 67 -25.23 14.12 4.38
N GLY A 68 -23.94 13.94 4.14
CA GLY A 68 -23.26 12.67 4.18
C GLY A 68 -21.79 12.84 3.82
N TYR A 69 -21.03 11.76 3.92
CA TYR A 69 -19.59 11.76 3.64
C TYR A 69 -19.15 10.41 3.07
N ALA A 70 -17.99 10.38 2.42
CA ALA A 70 -17.44 9.16 1.81
C ALA A 70 -16.27 8.60 2.65
N PRO A 71 -16.53 7.85 3.75
CA PRO A 71 -15.46 7.24 4.54
C PRO A 71 -14.64 6.24 3.75
N ASN A 72 -15.28 5.52 2.81
CA ASN A 72 -14.72 4.31 2.20
C ASN A 72 -14.43 3.23 3.27
N TYR A 73 -13.99 2.06 2.86
CA TYR A 73 -13.50 1.02 3.78
C TYR A 73 -12.51 0.11 3.06
N CYS A 74 -11.74 -0.68 3.81
CA CYS A 74 -10.83 -1.68 3.24
C CYS A 74 -11.40 -3.07 3.49
N ASP A 75 -11.36 -3.92 2.47
CA ASP A 75 -11.80 -5.32 2.55
C ASP A 75 -11.07 -6.18 1.50
N GLY A 76 -10.93 -7.47 1.80
CA GLY A 76 -10.20 -8.48 1.02
C GLY A 76 -9.04 -9.12 1.79
N GLU A 77 -8.40 -10.11 1.15
CA GLU A 77 -7.33 -10.92 1.73
C GLU A 77 -5.93 -10.32 1.50
N CYS A 78 -5.05 -10.47 2.48
CA CYS A 78 -3.65 -10.01 2.43
C CYS A 78 -2.71 -11.21 2.26
N SER A 79 -2.41 -11.60 1.01
CA SER A 79 -1.45 -12.66 0.70
C SER A 79 -0.03 -12.11 0.58
N PHE A 80 0.97 -12.83 1.11
CA PHE A 80 2.37 -12.47 0.97
C PHE A 80 2.91 -12.94 -0.40
N PRO A 81 3.71 -12.12 -1.12
CA PRO A 81 4.22 -10.80 -0.74
C PRO A 81 3.15 -9.70 -0.83
N LEU A 82 3.11 -8.81 0.18
CA LEU A 82 2.17 -7.70 0.18
C LEU A 82 2.52 -6.70 -0.94
N ASN A 83 1.50 -6.27 -1.66
CA ASN A 83 1.64 -5.21 -2.67
C ASN A 83 2.08 -3.91 -1.99
N ALA A 84 3.12 -3.25 -2.50
CA ALA A 84 3.69 -2.03 -1.92
C ALA A 84 2.80 -0.78 -2.09
N HIS A 85 1.69 -0.89 -2.82
CA HIS A 85 0.79 0.21 -3.15
C HIS A 85 -0.56 0.14 -2.40
N MET A 86 -0.57 -0.51 -1.24
CA MET A 86 -1.69 -0.43 -0.30
C MET A 86 -1.73 0.95 0.38
#